data_AF-A0A2K9J0X6-F1
#
_entry.id   AF-A0A2K9J0X6-F1
#
_cell.length_a   1.000
_cell.length_b   1.000
_cell.length_c   1.000
_cell.angle_alpha   90.00
_cell.angle_beta   90.00
_cell.angle_gamma   90.00
#
_symmetry.space_group_name_H-M   'P 1'
#
loop_
_entity.id
_entity.type
_entity.pdbx_description
1 polymer ?
#
loop_
_entity_poly.entity_id
_entity_poly.type
_entity_poly.pdbx_seq_one_letter_code
_entity_poly.pdbx_strand_id
1 'polypeptide(L)' 'MNAQTPSFTSAFDPYVYQTLQSITGATLIVQTTQGTVTGSLKTVMPDHIVLESGGSSFYIRIQQIVWVIPKS' A
#
# COMPACT_ATOMS: atom_id res chain seq x y z
N MET A 1 -13.25 27.45 28.26
CA MET A 1 -13.50 26.37 27.28
C MET A 1 -12.22 26.16 26.50
N ASN A 2 -11.52 25.04 26.70
CA ASN A 2 -10.32 24.74 25.92
C ASN A 2 -10.75 24.13 24.58
N ALA A 3 -10.67 24.92 23.51
CA ALA A 3 -10.91 24.41 22.16
C ALA A 3 -9.69 23.58 21.73
N GLN A 4 -9.81 22.25 21.79
CA GLN A 4 -8.83 21.37 21.14
C GLN A 4 -9.09 21.39 19.65
N THR A 5 -8.18 22.01 18.89
CA THR A 5 -8.15 21.92 17.44
C THR A 5 -7.85 20.46 17.04
N PRO A 6 -8.63 19.86 16.12
CA PRO A 6 -8.32 18.53 15.61
C PRO A 6 -6.92 18.52 14.98
N SER A 7 -6.11 17.52 15.33
CA SER A 7 -4.83 17.23 14.66
C SER A 7 -5.06 16.16 13.61
N PHE A 8 -4.70 16.45 12.35
CA PHE A 8 -4.71 15.46 11.27
C PHE A 8 -3.37 14.73 11.25
N THR A 9 -3.36 13.48 11.70
CA THR A 9 -2.17 12.62 11.64
C THR A 9 -2.37 11.58 10.55
N SER A 10 -1.34 11.39 9.71
CA SER A 10 -1.26 10.26 8.79
C SER A 10 -0.10 9.38 9.23
N ALA A 11 -0.36 8.08 9.34
CA ALA A 11 0.71 7.12 9.54
C ALA A 11 1.47 6.97 8.22
N PHE A 12 2.77 7.27 8.25
CA PHE A 12 3.66 7.18 7.10
C PHE A 12 4.76 6.17 7.40
N ASP A 13 4.86 5.15 6.56
CA ASP A 13 5.88 4.10 6.63
C ASP A 13 6.93 4.32 5.54
N PRO A 14 7.95 5.19 5.75
CA PRO A 14 8.87 5.64 4.70
C PRO A 14 9.63 4.51 4.03
N TYR A 15 10.05 3.51 4.79
CA TYR A 15 10.85 2.40 4.25
C TYR A 15 10.01 1.41 3.45
N VAL A 16 8.75 1.18 3.82
CA VAL A 16 7.82 0.35 3.04
C VAL A 16 7.49 1.07 1.74
N TYR A 17 7.14 2.36 1.82
CA TYR A 17 6.91 3.21 0.66
C TYR A 17 8.11 3.20 -0.31
N GLN A 18 9.31 3.48 0.18
CA GLN A 18 10.53 3.52 -0.65
C GLN A 18 10.85 2.15 -1.27
N THR A 19 10.63 1.06 -0.54
CA THR A 19 10.83 -0.30 -1.05
C THR A 19 9.83 -0.64 -2.16
N LEU A 20 8.55 -0.30 -1.98
CA LEU A 20 7.52 -0.53 -3.00
C LEU A 20 7.77 0.34 -4.24
N GLN A 21 8.24 1.57 -4.05
CA GLN A 21 8.56 2.48 -5.14
C GLN A 21 9.65 1.90 -6.06
N SER A 22 10.68 1.25 -5.50
CA SER A 22 11.80 0.67 -6.27
C SER A 22 11.39 -0.55 -7.10
N ILE A 23 10.25 -1.18 -6.80
CA ILE A 23 9.72 -2.36 -7.51
C ILE A 23 8.40 -2.06 -8.24
N THR A 24 8.12 -0.80 -8.53
CA THR A 24 6.96 -0.39 -9.33
C THR A 24 6.99 -1.08 -10.71
N GLY A 25 5.86 -1.62 -11.15
CA GLY A 25 5.74 -2.42 -12.38
C GLY A 25 5.88 -3.93 -12.17
N ALA A 26 6.43 -4.38 -11.03
CA ALA A 26 6.50 -5.81 -10.72
C ALA A 26 5.11 -6.39 -10.41
N THR A 27 4.94 -7.69 -10.65
CA THR A 27 3.78 -8.43 -10.14
C THR A 27 4.06 -8.81 -8.69
N LEU A 28 3.16 -8.46 -7.78
CA LEU A 28 3.30 -8.70 -6.36
C LEU A 28 2.22 -9.66 -5.86
N ILE A 29 2.58 -10.43 -4.83
CA ILE A 29 1.65 -11.04 -3.90
C ILE A 29 1.70 -10.20 -2.63
N VAL A 30 0.58 -9.60 -2.27
CA VAL A 30 0.44 -8.72 -1.11
C VAL A 30 -0.50 -9.37 -0.12
N GLN A 31 -0.02 -9.66 1.08
CA GLN A 31 -0.89 -10.04 2.18
C GLN A 31 -1.38 -8.79 2.89
N THR A 32 -2.69 -8.68 2.97
CA THR A 32 -3.36 -7.67 3.80
C THR A 32 -3.86 -8.30 5.10
N THR A 33 -4.35 -7.47 6.01
CA THR A 33 -5.08 -7.92 7.21
C THR A 33 -6.35 -8.71 6.90
N GLN A 34 -6.88 -8.63 5.66
CA GLN A 34 -8.15 -9.24 5.25
C GLN A 34 -8.00 -10.37 4.21
N GLY A 35 -6.75 -10.72 3.84
CA GLY A 35 -6.48 -11.73 2.82
C GLY A 35 -5.40 -11.30 1.84
N THR A 36 -5.16 -12.14 0.83
CA THR A 36 -4.08 -11.94 -0.16
C THR A 36 -4.64 -11.33 -1.45
N VAL A 37 -3.91 -10.37 -2.02
CA VAL A 37 -4.15 -9.82 -3.36
C VAL A 37 -2.92 -10.08 -4.21
N THR A 38 -3.10 -10.62 -5.41
CA THR A 38 -2.03 -10.78 -6.40
C THR A 38 -2.32 -9.91 -7.60
N GLY A 39 -1.36 -9.11 -8.03
CA GLY A 39 -1.55 -8.21 -9.18
C GLY A 39 -0.28 -7.43 -9.52
N SER A 40 -0.33 -6.67 -10.61
CA SER A 40 0.77 -5.80 -11.03
C SER A 40 0.73 -4.48 -10.26
N LEU A 41 1.85 -4.10 -9.64
CA LEU A 41 1.99 -2.83 -8.95
C LEU A 41 2.07 -1.67 -9.95
N LYS A 42 1.04 -0.84 -9.99
CA LYS A 42 0.97 0.29 -10.93
C LYS A 42 1.40 1.61 -10.29
N THR A 43 0.98 1.85 -9.06
CA THR A 43 1.19 3.12 -8.36
C THR A 43 1.56 2.87 -6.92
N VAL A 44 2.47 3.68 -6.41
CA VAL A 44 2.88 3.70 -5.00
C VAL A 44 2.72 5.14 -4.51
N MET A 45 1.94 5.32 -3.45
CA MET A 45 1.72 6.59 -2.77
C MET A 45 2.14 6.45 -1.29
N PRO A 46 2.38 7.55 -0.55
CA PRO A 46 2.81 7.50 0.84
C PRO A 46 1.89 6.71 1.79
N ASP A 47 0.60 6.63 1.47
CA ASP A 47 -0.44 6.00 2.31
C ASP A 47 -1.03 4.71 1.72
N HIS A 48 -0.85 4.46 0.41
CA HIS A 48 -1.43 3.31 -0.27
C HIS A 48 -0.66 2.89 -1.54
N ILE A 49 -0.92 1.68 -2.01
CA ILE A 49 -0.51 1.18 -3.33
C ILE A 49 -1.72 0.84 -4.19
N VAL A 50 -1.51 0.78 -5.50
CA VAL A 50 -2.50 0.31 -6.47
C VAL A 50 -1.98 -0.93 -7.17
N LEU A 51 -2.66 -2.05 -6.96
CA LEU A 51 -2.45 -3.29 -7.72
C LEU A 51 -3.53 -3.43 -8.80
N GLU A 52 -3.14 -3.82 -10.00
CA GLU A 52 -4.07 -4.24 -11.04
C GLU A 52 -4.16 -5.77 -11.08
N SER A 53 -5.38 -6.31 -11.01
CA SER A 53 -5.63 -7.76 -11.10
C SER A 53 -6.99 -8.03 -11.72
N GLY A 54 -7.03 -8.92 -12.71
CA GLY A 54 -8.29 -9.30 -13.38
C GLY A 54 -9.03 -8.11 -14.00
N GLY A 55 -8.32 -7.09 -14.50
CA GLY A 55 -8.91 -5.87 -15.06
C GLY A 55 -9.49 -4.90 -14.03
N SER A 56 -9.31 -5.15 -12.73
CA SER A 56 -9.75 -4.27 -11.64
C SER A 56 -8.57 -3.71 -10.86
N SER A 57 -8.71 -2.49 -10.34
CA SER A 57 -7.71 -1.85 -9.48
C SER A 57 -8.05 -2.06 -8.00
N PHE A 58 -7.07 -2.53 -7.24
CA PHE A 58 -7.12 -2.68 -5.79
C PHE A 58 -6.28 -1.58 -5.14
N TYR A 59 -6.93 -0.73 -4.35
CA TYR A 59 -6.29 0.32 -3.58
C TYR A 59 -6.05 -0.19 -2.15
N ILE A 60 -4.79 -0.46 -1.82
CA ILE A 60 -4.40 -1.11 -0.57
C ILE A 60 -3.62 -0.12 0.27
N ARG A 61 -4.15 0.26 1.43
CA ARG A 61 -3.44 1.12 2.39
C ARG A 61 -2.16 0.43 2.86
N ILE A 62 -1.05 1.17 2.93
CA ILE A 62 0.23 0.65 3.41
C ILE A 62 0.09 0.10 4.84
N GLN A 63 -0.65 0.79 5.70
CA GLN A 63 -0.98 0.36 7.06
C GLN A 63 -1.73 -0.99 7.16
N GLN A 64 -2.24 -1.54 6.06
CA GLN A 64 -2.95 -2.81 6.04
C GLN A 64 -2.11 -3.94 5.41
N ILE A 65 -0.91 -3.62 4.94
CA ILE A 65 0.02 -4.60 4.39
C ILE A 65 0.73 -5.30 5.53
N VAL A 66 0.69 -6.64 5.54
CA VAL A 66 1.43 -7.48 6.48
C VAL A 66 2.78 -7.87 5.88
N TRP A 67 2.80 -8.26 4.60
CA TRP A 67 4.01 -8.54 3.84
C TRP A 67 3.76 -8.44 2.34
N VAL A 68 4.86 -8.31 1.57
CA VAL A 68 4.86 -8.31 0.10
C VAL A 68 5.93 -9.24 -0.43
N ILE A 69 5.63 -9.96 -1.51
CA ILE A 69 6.59 -10.79 -2.23
C ILE A 69 6.49 -10.45 -3.72
N PRO A 70 7.60 -10.03 -4.38
CA PRO A 70 7.66 -9.93 -5.83
C PRO A 70 7.58 -11.33 -6.46
N LYS A 71 6.73 -11.50 -7.48
CA LYS A 71 6.76 -12.69 -8.34
C LYS A 71 7.91 -12.56 -9.34
N SER A 72 8.70 -13.63 -9.44
CA SER A 72 9.73 -13.85 -10.46
C SER A 72 9.14 -13.97 -11.86
#